data_AF-A0A078GEF4-F1
#
_entry.id   AF-A0A078GEF4-F1
#
_cell.length_a   1.000
_cell.length_b   1.000
_cell.length_c   1.000
_cell.angle_alpha   90.00
_cell.angle_beta   90.00
_cell.angle_gamma   90.00
#
_symmetry.space_group_name_H-M   'P 1'
#
loop_
_entity.id
_entity.type
_entity.pdbx_description
1 polymer ?
#
loop_
_entity_poly.entity_id
_entity_poly.type
_entity_poly.pdbx_seq_one_letter_code
_entity_poly.pdbx_strand_id
1 'polypeptide(L)' 'MRYFHKLRNKFYCPIVNLDRLWSLVLGKGHLPENKPFVVKAKLISKTAEKKIKEAGGAVVLTA' A
#
# COMPACT_ATOMS: atom_id res chain seq x y z
N MET A 1 -2.93 -17.27 31.45
CA MET A 1 -2.03 -16.44 30.58
C MET A 1 -2.79 -16.03 29.33
N ARG A 2 -2.91 -14.73 29.09
CA ARG A 2 -3.70 -14.14 28.00
C ARG A 2 -2.92 -14.27 26.68
N TYR A 3 -3.48 -14.92 25.66
CA TYR A 3 -2.79 -15.19 24.37
C TYR A 3 -2.37 -13.94 23.56
N PHE A 4 -2.66 -12.73 24.05
CA PHE A 4 -2.57 -11.47 23.34
C PHE A 4 -1.14 -11.07 22.95
N HIS A 5 -0.13 -11.49 23.69
CA HIS A 5 1.29 -11.19 23.38
C HIS A 5 1.85 -12.03 22.20
N LYS A 6 1.12 -13.02 21.70
CA LYS A 6 1.50 -13.82 20.51
C LYS A 6 0.76 -13.41 19.23
N LEU A 7 -0.29 -12.58 19.33
CA LEU A 7 -1.05 -12.11 18.18
C LEU A 7 -0.27 -10.98 17.50
N ARG A 8 0.66 -11.34 16.59
CA ARG A 8 1.35 -10.35 15.73
C ARG A 8 0.30 -9.53 14.98
N ASN A 9 0.48 -8.21 15.00
CA ASN A 9 -0.42 -7.15 14.56
C ASN A 9 -1.30 -7.53 13.35
N LYS A 10 -2.45 -8.19 13.59
CA LYS A 10 -3.29 -8.81 12.53
C LYS A 10 -3.89 -7.77 11.58
N PHE A 11 -4.08 -6.55 12.08
CA PHE A 11 -4.71 -5.45 11.35
C PHE A 11 -3.69 -4.49 10.73
N TYR A 12 -2.40 -4.81 10.82
CA TYR A 12 -1.35 -3.96 10.27
C TYR A 12 -1.15 -4.23 8.79
N CYS A 13 -1.36 -3.19 8.01
CA CYS A 13 -1.03 -3.15 6.59
C CYS A 13 0.18 -2.21 6.40
N PRO A 14 1.28 -2.67 5.78
CA PRO A 14 2.41 -1.80 5.48
C PRO A 14 1.97 -0.66 4.56
N ILE A 15 2.41 0.57 4.87
CA ILE A 15 2.09 1.76 4.09
C ILE A 15 3.34 2.30 3.41
N VAL A 16 3.24 2.55 2.10
CA VAL A 16 4.25 3.27 1.33
C VAL A 16 3.85 4.74 1.33
N ASN A 17 4.56 5.56 2.09
CA ASN A 17 4.25 6.98 2.21
C ASN A 17 5.13 7.82 1.27
N LEU A 18 4.49 8.52 0.33
CA LEU A 18 5.14 9.42 -0.62
C LEU A 18 4.75 10.90 -0.39
N ASP A 19 4.15 11.26 0.75
CA ASP A 19 3.67 12.63 1.05
C ASP A 19 4.75 13.70 0.90
N ARG A 20 6.00 13.37 1.23
CA ARG A 20 7.14 14.30 1.13
C ARG A 20 7.85 14.27 -0.23
N LEU A 21 7.42 13.39 -1.14
CA LEU A 21 8.03 13.21 -2.45
C LEU A 21 7.10 13.77 -3.52
N TRP A 22 7.64 14.63 -4.39
CA TRP A 22 6.94 15.02 -5.61
C TRP A 22 7.10 13.92 -6.67
N SER A 23 6.39 12.81 -6.49
CA SER A 23 6.52 11.63 -7.36
C SER A 23 5.17 11.14 -7.88
N LEU A 24 5.12 10.88 -9.18
CA LEU A 24 4.03 10.17 -9.83
C LEU A 24 4.23 8.66 -9.65
N VAL A 25 3.26 7.96 -9.08
CA VAL A 25 3.28 6.50 -9.00
C VAL A 25 2.87 5.91 -10.34
N LEU A 26 3.78 5.12 -10.93
CA LEU A 26 3.59 4.43 -12.21
C LEU A 26 3.33 2.94 -11.98
N GLY A 27 2.56 2.32 -12.88
CA GLY A 27 2.25 0.88 -12.83
C GLY A 27 3.34 -0.05 -13.39
N LYS A 28 4.60 0.41 -13.43
CA LYS A 28 5.74 -0.37 -13.93
C LYS A 28 6.53 -0.90 -12.73
N GLY A 29 6.80 -2.20 -12.70
CA GLY A 29 7.52 -2.88 -11.61
C GLY A 29 6.80 -4.13 -11.09
N HIS A 30 7.45 -4.83 -10.17
CA HIS A 30 6.89 -5.99 -9.48
C HIS A 30 6.25 -5.56 -8.17
N LEU A 31 5.06 -6.09 -7.90
CA LEU A 31 4.35 -5.91 -6.65
C LEU A 31 4.55 -7.14 -5.76
N PRO A 32 4.60 -6.98 -4.43
CA PRO A 32 4.63 -8.13 -3.52
C PRO A 32 3.29 -8.86 -3.57
N GLU A 33 3.29 -10.12 -4.00
CA GLU A 33 2.06 -10.94 -4.16
C GLU A 33 1.49 -11.42 -2.82
N ASN A 34 2.34 -11.54 -1.80
CA ASN A 34 2.01 -12.25 -0.57
C ASN A 34 1.47 -11.35 0.56
N LYS A 35 1.38 -10.03 0.35
CA LYS A 35 0.94 -9.06 1.38
C LYS A 35 0.15 -7.89 0.79
N PRO A 36 -1.03 -7.56 1.34
CA PRO A 36 -1.70 -6.31 1.02
C PRO A 36 -0.86 -5.13 1.52
N PHE A 37 -0.87 -4.02 0.78
CA PHE A 37 -0.19 -2.78 1.14
C PHE A 37 -1.03 -1.57 0.76
N VAL A 38 -0.78 -0.45 1.44
CA VAL A 38 -1.44 0.83 1.14
C VAL A 38 -0.44 1.81 0.57
N VAL A 39 -0.80 2.56 -0.47
CA VAL A 39 0.04 3.61 -1.05
C VAL A 39 -0.59 4.97 -0.76
N LYS A 40 0.17 5.86 -0.12
CA LYS A 40 -0.18 7.28 0.02
C LYS A 40 0.64 8.09 -0.97
N ALA A 41 -0.03 8.76 -1.90
CA ALA A 41 0.66 9.56 -2.90
C ALA A 41 -0.22 10.69 -3.44
N LYS A 42 0.45 11.70 -4.01
CA LYS A 42 -0.20 12.88 -4.58
C LYS A 42 -0.71 12.67 -6.00
N LEU A 43 0.03 11.92 -6.82
CA LEU A 43 -0.32 11.63 -8.22
C LEU A 43 -0.12 10.15 -8.52
N ILE A 44 -1.12 9.51 -9.16
CA ILE A 44 -1.14 8.08 -9.50
C ILE A 44 -1.67 7.90 -10.93
N SER A 45 -1.04 6.98 -11.67
CA SER A 45 -1.57 6.55 -12.97
C SER A 45 -2.73 5.56 -12.81
N LYS A 46 -3.71 5.60 -13.73
CA LYS A 46 -4.83 4.63 -13.77
C LYS A 46 -4.34 3.17 -13.82
N THR A 47 -3.21 2.94 -14.50
CA THR A 47 -2.57 1.62 -14.59
C THR A 47 -1.97 1.15 -13.27
N ALA A 48 -1.40 2.06 -12.47
CA ALA A 48 -0.89 1.75 -11.15
C ALA A 48 -2.03 1.42 -10.18
N GLU A 49 -3.08 2.24 -10.18
CA GLU A 49 -4.23 2.04 -9.31
C GLU A 49 -4.90 0.68 -9.55
N LYS A 50 -5.12 0.31 -10.81
CA LYS A 50 -5.70 -0.99 -11.17
C LYS A 50 -4.85 -2.14 -10.65
N LYS A 51 -3.53 -2.11 -10.87
CA LYS A 51 -2.60 -3.14 -10.40
C LYS A 51 -2.55 -3.25 -8.87
N ILE A 52 -2.56 -2.11 -8.15
CA ILE A 52 -2.54 -2.11 -6.68
C ILE A 52 -3.83 -2.73 -6.13
N LYS A 53 -4.99 -2.43 -6.73
CA LYS A 53 -6.27 -3.05 -6.35
C LYS A 53 -6.29 -4.55 -6.64
N GLU A 54 -5.76 -4.98 -7.80
CA GLU A 54 -5.63 -6.40 -8.15
C GLU A 54 -4.73 -7.16 -7.17
N ALA A 55 -3.67 -6.52 -6.65
CA ALA A 55 -2.81 -7.06 -5.60
C ALA A 55 -3.44 -7.05 -4.19
N GLY A 56 -4.71 -6.63 -4.05
CA GLY A 56 -5.40 -6.54 -2.76
C GLY A 56 -4.95 -5.34 -1.90
N GLY A 57 -4.28 -4.36 -2.51
CA GLY A 57 -3.86 -3.12 -1.86
C GLY A 57 -4.87 -1.99 -2.01
N ALA A 58 -4.59 -0.87 -1.34
CA ALA A 58 -5.41 0.35 -1.42
C ALA A 58 -4.56 1.58 -1.72
N VAL A 59 -5.19 2.57 -2.32
CA VAL A 59 -4.56 3.85 -2.70
C VAL A 59 -5.26 4.97 -1.96
N VAL A 60 -4.48 5.83 -1.30
CA VAL A 60 -4.95 7.03 -0.60
C VAL A 60 -4.31 8.23 -1.25
N LEU A 61 -5.15 9.10 -1.82
CA LEU A 61 -4.70 10.35 -2.40
C LEU A 61 -4.45 11.36 -1.27
N THR A 62 -3.27 11.96 -1.28
CA THR A 62 -2.87 13.02 -0.35
C THR A 62 -2.67 14.33 -1.12
N ALA A 63 -3.04 15.45 -0.48
CA ALA A 63 -3.04 16.78 -1.10
C ALA A 63 -1.64 17.40 -1.17
#